data_AF-A0A545U230-F1
#
_entry.id   AF-A0A545U230-F1
#
_cell.length_a   1.000
_cell.length_b   1.000
_cell.length_c   1.000
_cell.angle_alpha   90.00
_cell.angle_beta   90.00
_cell.angle_gamma   90.00
#
_symmetry.space_group_name_H-M   'P 1'
#
loop_
_entity.id
_entity.type
_entity.pdbx_description
1 polymer ?
#
loop_
_entity_poly.entity_id
_entity_poly.type
_entity_poly.pdbx_seq_one_letter_code
_entity_poly.pdbx_strand_id
1 'polypeptide(L)'
;MTEPDDRSSLKQLDERLKAARTRHDQDRGLDNSGKSGANNVGVGFRIAVEMIAALAVGVGIGLLLDNWLGTKPWMLIVFFILGCGAGFTNLIRVARELDRKTRLAKQSKDAGNGQEG
;
A
#
# COMPACT_ATOMS: atom_id res chain seq x y z
N MET A 1 41.91 -28.55 -8.25
CA MET A 1 40.68 -28.84 -7.48
C MET A 1 39.93 -27.53 -7.45
N THR A 2 38.93 -27.35 -8.31
CA THR A 2 38.31 -26.05 -8.57
C THR A 2 36.86 -26.10 -8.09
N GLU A 3 36.53 -25.28 -7.09
CA GLU A 3 35.20 -25.10 -6.51
C GLU A 3 34.10 -24.87 -7.58
N PRO A 4 33.07 -25.74 -7.65
CA PRO A 4 31.86 -25.47 -8.42
C PRO A 4 30.66 -25.01 -7.56
N ASP A 5 30.78 -24.87 -6.24
CA ASP A 5 29.60 -24.95 -5.34
C ASP A 5 29.07 -23.63 -4.74
N ASP A 6 29.77 -22.51 -4.98
CA ASP A 6 29.37 -21.23 -4.37
C ASP A 6 28.22 -20.54 -5.15
N ARG A 7 28.23 -20.66 -6.49
CA ARG A 7 27.21 -20.04 -7.35
C ARG A 7 25.87 -20.77 -7.33
N SER A 8 25.87 -22.08 -7.08
CA SER A 8 24.66 -22.91 -6.92
C SER A 8 23.92 -22.56 -5.62
N SER A 9 24.68 -22.39 -4.53
CA SER A 9 24.17 -22.06 -3.21
C SER A 9 23.52 -20.68 -3.16
N LEU A 10 24.14 -19.67 -3.80
CA LEU A 10 23.58 -18.32 -3.90
C LEU A 10 22.28 -18.28 -4.70
N LYS A 11 22.16 -19.08 -5.77
CA LYS A 11 20.92 -19.18 -6.55
C LYS A 11 19.77 -19.75 -5.74
N GLN A 12 20.02 -20.79 -4.94
CA GLN A 12 18.99 -21.37 -4.07
C GLN A 12 18.57 -20.41 -2.94
N LEU A 13 19.52 -19.62 -2.42
CA LEU A 13 19.24 -18.56 -1.46
C LEU A 13 18.40 -17.44 -2.07
N ASP A 14 18.74 -16.97 -3.27
CA ASP A 14 17.97 -15.98 -4.01
C ASP A 14 16.56 -16.46 -4.32
N GLU A 15 16.42 -17.73 -4.70
CA GLU A 15 15.11 -18.34 -4.98
C GLU A 15 14.25 -18.43 -3.71
N ARG A 16 14.87 -18.79 -2.57
CA ARG A 16 14.22 -18.79 -1.26
C ARG A 16 13.87 -17.38 -0.78
N LEU A 17 14.76 -16.40 -0.96
CA LEU A 17 14.52 -15.00 -0.62
C LEU A 17 13.38 -14.43 -1.46
N LYS A 18 13.36 -14.76 -2.76
CA LYS A 18 12.31 -14.35 -3.70
C LYS A 18 10.98 -14.98 -3.32
N ALA A 19 10.95 -16.28 -3.01
CA ALA A 19 9.74 -16.98 -2.56
C ALA A 19 9.21 -16.44 -1.22
N ALA A 20 10.10 -16.15 -0.26
CA ALA A 20 9.74 -15.54 1.01
C ALA A 20 9.26 -14.09 0.84
N ARG A 21 9.88 -13.33 -0.06
CA ARG A 21 9.49 -11.96 -0.38
C ARG A 21 8.14 -11.90 -1.07
N THR A 22 7.86 -12.80 -2.01
CA THR A 22 6.54 -12.92 -2.65
C THR A 22 5.45 -13.28 -1.63
N ARG A 23 5.75 -14.15 -0.65
CA ARG A 23 4.82 -14.44 0.46
C ARG A 23 4.62 -13.24 1.39
N HIS A 24 5.68 -12.47 1.68
CA HIS A 24 5.60 -11.29 2.54
C HIS A 24 4.90 -10.10 1.85
N ASP A 25 5.04 -9.96 0.52
CA ASP A 25 4.26 -9.01 -0.28
C ASP A 25 2.78 -9.45 -0.41
N GLN A 26 2.48 -10.74 -0.29
CA GLN A 26 1.11 -11.28 -0.22
C GLN A 26 0.46 -11.14 1.16
N ASP A 27 1.23 -11.18 2.24
CA ASP A 27 0.74 -11.01 3.62
C ASP A 27 0.54 -9.52 3.96
N ARG A 28 1.35 -8.65 3.36
CA ARG A 28 1.01 -7.22 3.10
C ARG A 28 0.02 -7.04 1.94
N GLY A 29 -0.69 -8.10 1.60
CA GLY A 29 -1.51 -8.24 0.41
C GLY A 29 -2.91 -8.79 0.72
N LEU A 30 -3.30 -8.92 1.99
CA LEU A 30 -4.72 -8.80 2.40
C LEU A 30 -5.30 -7.45 1.95
N ASP A 31 -4.42 -6.49 1.66
CA ASP A 31 -4.67 -5.19 1.08
C ASP A 31 -4.28 -5.07 -0.41
N ASN A 32 -3.74 -6.10 -1.08
CA ASN A 32 -3.35 -5.93 -2.50
C ASN A 32 -3.09 -7.22 -3.32
N SER A 33 -4.05 -8.14 -3.44
CA SER A 33 -3.88 -9.32 -4.32
C SER A 33 -5.17 -9.77 -5.00
N GLY A 34 -5.72 -8.94 -5.90
CA GLY A 34 -6.88 -9.28 -6.72
C GLY A 34 -6.68 -8.96 -8.19
N LYS A 35 -5.89 -9.78 -8.88
CA LYS A 35 -5.87 -9.96 -10.36
C LYS A 35 -5.37 -8.76 -11.20
N SER A 36 -4.16 -8.94 -11.70
CA SER A 36 -3.37 -8.10 -12.62
C SER A 36 -3.96 -7.85 -14.03
N GLY A 37 -5.28 -7.68 -14.17
CA GLY A 37 -5.95 -7.30 -15.43
C GLY A 37 -7.16 -6.35 -15.30
N ALA A 38 -7.66 -6.07 -14.08
CA ALA A 38 -8.80 -5.17 -13.78
C ALA A 38 -8.37 -3.85 -13.08
N ASN A 39 -7.22 -3.34 -13.48
CA ASN A 39 -6.19 -2.68 -12.66
C ASN A 39 -6.60 -1.34 -11.99
N ASN A 40 -7.63 -0.66 -12.49
CA ASN A 40 -8.02 0.67 -11.98
C ASN A 40 -9.17 0.62 -10.97
N VAL A 41 -10.08 -0.35 -11.08
CA VAL A 41 -11.27 -0.44 -10.20
C VAL A 41 -10.86 -0.91 -8.80
N GLY A 42 -9.93 -1.87 -8.70
CA GLY A 42 -9.45 -2.38 -7.42
C GLY A 42 -8.73 -1.33 -6.57
N VAL A 43 -7.97 -0.44 -7.20
CA VAL A 43 -7.25 0.64 -6.50
C VAL A 43 -8.24 1.66 -5.93
N GLY A 44 -9.23 2.09 -6.71
CA GLY A 44 -10.27 3.01 -6.24
C GLY A 44 -11.09 2.44 -5.08
N PHE A 45 -11.45 1.15 -5.16
CA PHE A 45 -12.18 0.47 -4.09
C PHE A 45 -11.37 0.35 -2.80
N ARG A 46 -10.08 -0.04 -2.90
CA ARG A 46 -9.18 -0.09 -1.74
C ARG A 46 -9.11 1.26 -1.03
N ILE A 47 -8.88 2.33 -1.80
CA ILE A 47 -8.85 3.70 -1.27
C ILE A 47 -10.16 4.01 -0.53
N ALA A 48 -11.31 3.69 -1.13
CA ALA A 48 -12.61 3.95 -0.51
C ALA A 48 -12.78 3.18 0.83
N VAL A 49 -12.41 1.90 0.87
CA VAL A 49 -12.47 1.09 2.09
C VAL A 49 -11.52 1.61 3.16
N GLU A 50 -10.29 2.00 2.80
CA GLU A 50 -9.33 2.59 3.74
C GLU A 50 -9.86 3.90 4.34
N MET A 51 -10.50 4.74 3.52
CA MET A 51 -11.16 5.98 4.00
C MET A 51 -12.30 5.67 4.98
N ILE A 52 -13.19 4.73 4.63
CA ILE A 52 -14.32 4.34 5.48
C ILE A 52 -13.81 3.72 6.79
N ALA A 53 -12.78 2.89 6.74
CA ALA A 53 -12.19 2.26 7.92
C ALA A 53 -11.59 3.31 8.88
N ALA A 54 -10.81 4.26 8.37
CA ALA A 54 -10.23 5.33 9.19
C ALA A 54 -11.32 6.18 9.87
N LEU A 55 -12.38 6.53 9.12
CA LEU A 55 -13.52 7.24 9.67
C LEU A 55 -14.28 6.43 10.71
N ALA A 56 -14.55 5.15 10.43
CA ALA A 56 -15.26 4.25 11.36
C ALA A 56 -14.50 4.10 12.67
N VAL A 57 -13.17 3.97 12.62
CA VAL A 57 -12.31 3.92 13.81
C VAL A 57 -12.35 5.25 14.57
N GLY A 58 -12.19 6.39 13.89
CA GLY A 58 -12.26 7.71 14.52
C GLY A 58 -13.61 7.97 15.19
N VAL A 59 -14.71 7.70 14.51
CA VAL A 59 -16.07 7.85 15.06
C VAL A 59 -16.32 6.87 16.20
N GLY A 60 -15.90 5.61 16.06
CA GLY A 60 -16.07 4.59 17.11
C GLY A 60 -15.32 4.97 18.40
N ILE A 61 -14.07 5.39 18.28
CA ILE A 61 -13.27 5.89 19.40
C ILE A 61 -13.90 7.18 19.98
N GLY A 62 -14.26 8.12 19.11
CA GLY A 62 -14.90 9.37 19.51
C GLY A 62 -16.17 9.16 20.33
N LEU A 63 -17.07 8.29 19.87
CA LEU A 63 -18.30 7.92 20.58
C LEU A 63 -18.03 7.21 21.91
N LEU A 64 -17.04 6.31 21.94
CA LEU A 64 -16.67 5.58 23.15
C LEU A 64 -16.15 6.54 24.23
N LEU A 65 -15.26 7.47 23.86
CA LEU A 65 -14.75 8.48 24.79
C LEU A 65 -15.83 9.48 25.20
N ASP A 66 -16.64 9.96 24.26
CA ASP A 66 -17.74 10.86 24.55
C ASP A 66 -18.75 10.23 25.53
N ASN A 67 -18.97 8.91 25.46
CA ASN A 67 -19.83 8.20 26.40
C ASN A 67 -19.18 7.99 27.77
N TRP A 68 -17.86 7.84 27.82
CA TRP A 68 -17.14 7.60 29.07
C TRP A 68 -16.85 8.90 29.85
N LEU A 69 -16.50 9.98 29.14
CA LEU A 69 -16.19 11.29 29.73
C LEU A 69 -17.42 12.21 29.84
N GLY A 70 -18.54 11.86 29.19
CA GLY A 70 -19.75 12.69 29.17
C GLY A 70 -19.61 13.97 28.35
N THR A 71 -18.54 14.12 27.56
CA THR A 71 -18.19 15.34 26.80
C THR A 71 -18.92 15.49 25.47
N LYS A 72 -20.06 14.81 25.28
CA LYS A 72 -20.70 14.70 23.96
C LYS A 72 -21.08 16.07 23.38
N PRO A 73 -20.76 16.40 22.11
CA PRO A 73 -20.08 15.60 21.09
C PRO A 73 -18.63 16.06 20.81
N TRP A 74 -17.90 16.59 21.80
CA TRP A 74 -16.59 17.21 21.56
C TRP A 74 -15.52 16.20 21.12
N MET A 75 -15.45 15.03 21.75
CA MET A 75 -14.43 14.03 21.38
C MET A 75 -14.73 13.43 20.02
N LEU A 76 -16.01 13.23 19.67
CA LEU A 76 -16.40 12.81 18.34
C LEU A 76 -15.91 13.79 17.26
N ILE A 77 -16.09 15.10 17.46
CA ILE A 77 -15.65 16.10 16.48
C ILE A 77 -14.13 16.04 16.27
N VAL A 78 -13.36 16.00 17.36
CA VAL A 78 -11.90 15.92 17.30
C VAL A 78 -11.45 14.63 16.60
N PHE A 79 -11.96 13.48 17.01
CA PHE A 79 -11.58 12.19 16.42
C PHE A 79 -12.10 12.00 14.99
N PHE A 80 -13.21 12.63 14.62
CA PHE A 80 -13.67 12.67 13.24
C PHE A 80 -12.67 13.42 12.34
N ILE A 81 -12.22 14.61 12.76
CA ILE A 81 -11.21 15.37 12.00
C ILE A 81 -9.91 14.58 11.90
N LEU A 82 -9.47 13.94 12.99
CA LEU A 82 -8.28 13.08 12.98
C LEU A 82 -8.45 11.86 12.05
N GLY A 83 -9.61 11.20 12.07
CA GLY A 83 -9.94 10.09 11.18
C GLY A 83 -9.95 10.50 9.70
N CYS A 84 -10.56 11.65 9.38
CA CYS A 84 -10.50 12.28 8.06
C CYS A 84 -9.04 12.53 7.64
N GLY A 85 -8.26 13.19 8.49
CA GLY A 85 -6.86 13.50 8.22
C GLY A 85 -6.02 12.26 7.96
N ALA A 86 -6.17 11.23 8.80
CA ALA A 86 -5.51 9.94 8.63
C ALA A 86 -5.88 9.28 7.29
N GLY A 87 -7.16 9.26 6.92
CA GLY A 87 -7.61 8.77 5.62
C GLY A 87 -6.95 9.53 4.45
N PHE A 88 -6.98 10.86 4.48
CA PHE A 88 -6.38 11.69 3.43
C PHE A 88 -4.87 11.48 3.28
N THR A 89 -4.14 11.31 4.39
CA THR A 89 -2.69 11.05 4.31
C THR A 89 -2.38 9.74 3.57
N ASN A 90 -3.23 8.73 3.74
CA ASN A 90 -3.08 7.46 3.02
C ASN A 90 -3.41 7.60 1.53
N LEU A 91 -4.49 8.33 1.19
CA LEU A 91 -4.83 8.65 -0.20
C LEU A 91 -3.68 9.36 -0.94
N ILE A 92 -3.10 10.40 -0.34
CA ILE A 92 -1.99 11.16 -0.93
C ILE A 92 -0.76 10.26 -1.14
N ARG A 93 -0.51 9.32 -0.22
CA ARG A 93 0.58 8.36 -0.34
C ARG A 93 0.40 7.46 -1.56
N VAL A 94 -0.80 6.91 -1.75
CA VAL A 94 -1.15 6.06 -2.90
C VAL A 94 -1.06 6.84 -4.20
N ALA A 95 -1.60 8.06 -4.25
CA ALA A 95 -1.55 8.92 -5.42
C ALA A 95 -0.09 9.23 -5.84
N ARG A 96 0.78 9.56 -4.88
CA ARG A 96 2.21 9.80 -5.14
C ARG A 96 2.94 8.55 -5.63
N GLU A 97 2.54 7.36 -5.19
CA GLU A 97 3.14 6.12 -5.65
C GLU A 97 2.77 5.79 -7.10
N LEU A 98 1.50 5.98 -7.47
CA LEU A 98 1.04 5.81 -8.85
C LEU A 98 1.75 6.76 -9.81
N ASP A 99 1.93 8.02 -9.42
CA ASP A 99 2.63 9.02 -10.23
C ASP A 99 4.11 8.64 -10.46
N ARG A 100 4.81 8.21 -9.40
CA ARG A 100 6.19 7.70 -9.51
C ARG A 100 6.30 6.51 -10.47
N LYS A 101 5.40 5.51 -10.36
CA LYS A 101 5.39 4.34 -11.25
C LYS A 101 5.18 4.74 -12.70
N THR A 102 4.26 5.67 -12.94
CA THR A 102 3.95 6.19 -14.29
C THR A 102 5.16 6.90 -14.91
N ARG A 103 5.87 7.72 -14.12
CA ARG A 103 7.08 8.42 -14.57
C ARG A 103 8.25 7.47 -14.87
N LEU A 104 8.47 6.45 -14.04
CA LEU A 104 9.50 5.44 -14.25
C LEU A 104 9.22 4.60 -15.52
N ALA A 105 7.97 4.21 -15.73
CA ALA A 105 7.55 3.49 -16.94
C ALA A 105 7.74 4.33 -18.21
N LYS A 106 7.51 5.65 -18.13
CA LYS A 106 7.74 6.57 -19.25
C LYS A 106 9.23 6.72 -19.57
N GLN A 107 10.07 6.91 -18.55
CA GLN A 107 11.52 7.10 -18.72
C GLN A 107 12.24 5.86 -19.27
N SER A 108 11.78 4.66 -18.89
CA SER A 108 12.30 3.40 -19.44
C SER A 108 11.91 3.19 -20.90
N LYS A 109 10.71 3.65 -21.31
CA LYS A 109 10.26 3.60 -22.69
C LYS A 109 11.05 4.56 -23.60
N ASP A 110 11.36 5.75 -23.10
CA ASP A 110 12.14 6.76 -23.84
C ASP A 110 13.62 6.36 -24.00
N ALA A 111 14.22 5.68 -23.01
CA ALA A 111 15.60 5.19 -23.07
C ALA A 111 15.80 4.01 -24.04
N GLY A 112 14.79 3.15 -24.20
CA GLY A 112 14.83 2.04 -25.16
C GLY A 112 14.66 2.48 -26.61
N ASN A 113 13.84 3.50 -26.87
CA ASN A 113 13.56 4.00 -28.22
C ASN A 113 14.71 4.84 -28.82
N GLY A 114 15.70 5.23 -28.01
CA GLY A 114 16.89 5.96 -28.45
C GLY A 114 18.06 5.08 -28.91
N GLN A 115 17.94 3.74 -28.83
CA GLN A 115 18.96 2.79 -29.31
C GLN A 115 18.63 2.14 -30.66
N GLU A 116 17.46 2.44 -31.26
CA GLU A 116 17.01 1.86 -32.54
C GLU A 116 17.03 2.84 -33.74
N GLY A 117 17.56 4.06 -33.57
CA GLY A 117 17.70 5.06 -34.65
C GLY A 117 19.15 5.35 -35.00
#